data_AF-A0A9E3A182-F1
#
_entry.id   AF-A0A9E3A182-F1
#
_cell.length_a   1.000
_cell.length_b   1.000
_cell.length_c   1.000
_cell.angle_alpha   90.00
_cell.angle_beta   90.00
_cell.angle_gamma   90.00
#
_symmetry.space_group_name_H-M   'P 1'
#
loop_
_entity.id
_entity.type
_entity.pdbx_description
1 polymer ?
#
loop_
_entity_poly.entity_id
_entity_poly.type
_entity_poly.pdbx_seq_one_letter_code
_entity_poly.pdbx_strand_id
1 'polypeptide(L)' 'MANFQLRALRKAARILGGEERLRALLDAPPGAFLRWMQGDEPVPTSVFLMIVEFLSDMESGAQIESRLSFRPLGE' A
#
# COMPACT_ATOMS: atom_id res chain seq x y z
N MET A 1 7.09 -10.72 15.32
CA MET A 1 7.27 -9.65 14.33
C MET A 1 6.25 -9.72 13.15
N ALA A 2 5.11 -10.41 13.26
CA ALA A 2 4.15 -10.54 12.14
C ALA A 2 3.11 -9.40 12.04
N ASN A 3 2.99 -8.58 13.10
CA ASN A 3 1.87 -7.64 13.24
C ASN A 3 1.98 -6.39 12.35
N PHE A 4 3.19 -5.99 11.97
CA PHE A 4 3.41 -4.78 11.17
C PHE A 4 3.04 -5.00 9.70
N GLN A 5 3.49 -6.11 9.11
CA GLN A 5 3.16 -6.51 7.74
C GLN A 5 1.64 -6.64 7.57
N LEU A 6 0.98 -7.30 8.51
CA LEU A 6 -0.48 -7.46 8.51
C LEU A 6 -1.21 -6.11 8.56
N ARG A 7 -0.74 -5.18 9.41
CA ARG A 7 -1.32 -3.83 9.51
C ARG A 7 -1.11 -3.03 8.24
N ALA A 8 0.08 -3.11 7.63
CA ALA A 8 0.37 -2.46 6.35
C ALA A 8 -0.55 -2.99 5.24
N LEU A 9 -0.74 -4.31 5.20
CA LEU A 9 -1.61 -4.99 4.22
C LEU A 9 -3.08 -4.56 4.39
N ARG A 10 -3.61 -4.55 5.62
CA ARG A 10 -4.98 -4.05 5.89
C ARG A 10 -5.12 -2.56 5.57
N LYS A 11 -4.10 -1.75 5.85
CA LYS A 11 -4.11 -0.32 5.52
C LYS A 11 -4.13 -0.11 4.00
N ALA A 12 -3.28 -0.83 3.26
CA ALA A 12 -3.25 -0.79 1.81
C ALA A 12 -4.57 -1.26 1.20
N ALA A 13 -5.17 -2.35 1.70
CA ALA A 13 -6.48 -2.83 1.25
C ALA A 13 -7.56 -1.76 1.46
N ARG A 14 -7.57 -1.10 2.63
CA ARG A 14 -8.51 -0.02 2.93
C ARG A 14 -8.34 1.18 2.00
N ILE A 15 -7.10 1.53 1.69
CA ILE A 15 -6.77 2.65 0.81
C ILE A 15 -7.15 2.34 -0.65
N LEU A 16 -6.89 1.12 -1.12
CA LEU A 16 -7.24 0.67 -2.48
C LEU A 16 -8.75 0.52 -2.70
N GLY A 17 -9.52 0.40 -1.62
CA GLY A 17 -10.97 0.21 -1.65
C GLY A 17 -11.40 -1.27 -1.59
N GLY A 18 -10.52 -2.16 -1.11
CA GLY A 18 -10.85 -3.55 -0.85
C GLY A 18 -9.65 -4.51 -0.98
N GLU A 19 -9.81 -5.69 -0.39
CA GLU A 19 -8.85 -6.79 -0.47
C GLU A 19 -8.70 -7.32 -1.90
N GLU A 20 -9.76 -7.30 -2.71
CA GLU A 20 -9.73 -7.75 -4.10
C GLU A 20 -8.79 -6.91 -4.98
N ARG A 21 -8.81 -5.58 -4.81
CA ARG A 21 -7.92 -4.68 -5.53
C ARG A 21 -6.48 -4.82 -5.08
N LEU A 22 -6.26 -4.98 -3.77
CA LEU A 22 -4.92 -5.26 -3.26
C LEU A 22 -4.39 -6.59 -3.79
N ARG A 23 -5.22 -7.64 -3.80
CA ARG A 23 -4.83 -8.93 -4.37
C ARG A 23 -4.47 -8.80 -5.85
N ALA A 24 -5.28 -8.08 -6.63
CA ALA A 24 -5.02 -7.87 -8.05
C ALA A 24 -3.73 -7.07 -8.29
N LEU A 25 -3.45 -6.05 -7.46
CA LEU A 25 -2.23 -5.27 -7.51
C LEU A 25 -0.98 -6.10 -7.17
N LEU A 26 -1.11 -6.99 -6.18
CA LEU A 26 -0.02 -7.85 -5.73
C LEU A 26 0.16 -9.11 -6.59
N ASP A 27 -0.72 -9.33 -7.57
CA ASP A 27 -0.84 -10.57 -8.34
C ASP A 27 -0.80 -11.83 -7.45
N ALA A 28 -1.40 -11.73 -6.26
CA ALA A 28 -1.27 -12.76 -5.23
C ALA A 28 -2.34 -13.86 -5.41
N PRO A 29 -1.96 -15.15 -5.29
CA PRO A 29 -2.95 -16.23 -5.28
C PRO A 29 -3.91 -16.05 -4.10
N PRO A 30 -5.23 -16.24 -4.30
CA PRO A 30 -6.23 -16.02 -3.26
C PRO A 30 -5.98 -16.84 -1.99
N GLY A 31 -5.47 -18.07 -2.14
CA GLY A 31 -5.13 -18.94 -1.00
C GLY A 31 -3.94 -18.41 -0.19
N ALA A 32 -2.90 -17.91 -0.85
CA ALA A 32 -1.74 -17.35 -0.17
C ALA A 32 -2.08 -16.02 0.53
N PHE A 33 -2.84 -15.16 -0.15
CA PHE A 33 -3.30 -13.89 0.40
C PHE A 33 -4.13 -14.07 1.69
N LEU A 34 -5.04 -15.05 1.69
CA LEU A 34 -5.82 -15.40 2.88
C LEU A 34 -4.92 -15.87 4.04
N ARG A 35 -3.94 -16.72 3.77
CA ARG A 35 -2.97 -17.18 4.79
C ARG A 35 -2.16 -16.04 5.38
N TRP A 36 -1.72 -15.10 4.54
CA TRP A 36 -1.03 -13.89 5.00
C TRP A 36 -1.91 -13.04 5.89
N MET A 37 -3.18 -12.84 5.53
CA MET A 37 -4.14 -12.08 6.33
C MET A 37 -4.57 -12.75 7.63
N GLN A 38 -4.54 -14.09 7.68
CA GLN A 38 -4.77 -14.85 8.91
C GLN A 38 -3.51 -14.90 9.80
N GLY A 39 -2.35 -14.47 9.28
CA GLY A 39 -1.07 -14.61 9.97
C GLY A 39 -0.55 -16.06 10.01
N ASP A 40 -1.13 -16.93 9.18
CA ASP A 40 -0.78 -18.35 9.04
C ASP A 40 0.53 -18.50 8.27
N GLU A 41 0.82 -17.56 7.37
CA GLU A 41 2.05 -17.53 6.57
C GLU A 41 2.65 -16.11 6.55
N PRO A 42 3.99 -15.98 6.63
CA PRO A 42 4.63 -14.67 6.52
C PRO A 42 4.48 -14.09 5.12
N VAL A 43 4.21 -12.78 5.05
CA VAL A 43 4.16 -12.06 3.77
C VAL A 43 5.55 -12.09 3.14
N PRO A 44 5.70 -12.55 1.88
CA PRO A 44 6.99 -12.54 1.22
C PRO A 44 7.51 -11.10 1.07
N THR A 45 8.82 -10.91 1.24
CA THR A 45 9.45 -9.58 1.21
C THR A 45 9.13 -8.79 -0.05
N SER A 46 9.04 -9.46 -1.21
CA SER A 46 8.67 -8.81 -2.49
C SER A 46 7.27 -8.18 -2.45
N VAL A 47 6.29 -8.88 -1.86
CA VAL A 47 4.93 -8.35 -1.66
C VAL A 47 4.93 -7.19 -0.67
N PHE A 48 5.69 -7.32 0.41
CA PHE A 48 5.82 -6.24 1.40
C PHE A 48 6.42 -4.96 0.79
N LEU A 49 7.46 -5.08 -0.04
CA LEU A 49 8.07 -3.94 -0.74
C LEU A 49 7.07 -3.26 -1.68
N MET A 50 6.29 -4.02 -2.46
CA MET A 50 5.24 -3.45 -3.32
C MET A 50 4.20 -2.65 -2.52
N ILE A 51 3.78 -3.16 -1.35
CA ILE A 51 2.85 -2.44 -0.48
C ILE A 51 3.48 -1.15 0.04
N VAL A 52 4.76 -1.18 0.45
CA VAL A 52 5.46 -0.01 0.96
C VAL A 52 5.65 1.04 -0.12
N GLU A 53 6.06 0.65 -1.33
CA GLU A 53 6.17 1.56 -2.47
C GLU A 53 4.82 2.19 -2.81
N PHE A 54 3.75 1.39 -2.86
CA PHE A 54 2.41 1.91 -3.11
C PHE A 54 1.95 2.92 -2.05
N LEU A 55 2.20 2.64 -0.76
CA LEU A 55 1.87 3.56 0.33
C LEU A 55 2.72 4.84 0.26
N SER A 56 3.98 4.72 -0.13
CA SER A 56 4.91 5.84 -0.29
C SER A 56 4.54 6.72 -1.49
N ASP A 57 4.09 6.13 -2.59
CA ASP A 57 3.58 6.83 -3.77
C ASP A 57 2.29 7.60 -3.46
N MET A 58 1.34 6.98 -2.73
CA MET A 58 0.14 7.67 -2.23
C MET A 58 0.46 8.87 -1.33
N GLU A 59 1.42 8.70 -0.41
CA GLU A 59 1.83 9.79 0.48
C GLU A 59 2.55 10.91 -0.28
N SER A 60 3.36 10.56 -1.29
CA SER A 60 4.09 11.51 -2.12
C SER A 60 3.19 12.23 -3.14
N GLY A 61 2.24 11.53 -3.76
CA GLY A 61 1.28 12.09 -4.72
C GLY A 61 0.39 13.16 -4.09
N ALA A 62 0.06 13.04 -2.80
CA ALA A 62 -0.68 14.06 -2.06
C ALA A 62 0.11 15.37 -1.84
N GLN A 63 1.44 15.33 -1.88
CA GLN A 63 2.31 16.49 -1.64
C GLN A 63 2.59 17.33 -2.91
N ILE A 64 2.51 16.74 -4.11
CA ILE A 64 2.89 17.42 -5.35
C ILE A 64 1.87 18.49 -5.73
N GLU A 65 0.57 18.22 -5.54
CA GLU A 65 -0.52 19.19 -5.78
C GLU A 65 -0.43 20.41 -4.86
N SER A 66 0.03 20.23 -3.61
CA SER A 66 0.14 21.33 -2.65
C SER A 66 1.34 22.25 -2.94
N ARG A 67 2.40 21.74 -3.57
CA ARG A 67 3.61 22.54 -3.89
C ARG A 67 3.48 23.34 -5.18
N LEU A 68 2.56 22.96 -6.08
CA LEU A 68 2.27 23.71 -7.30
C LEU A 68 1.42 24.97 -7.07
N SER A 69 0.87 25.15 -5.87
CA SER A 69 0.10 26.34 -5.50
C SER A 69 0.97 27.53 -5.04
N PHE A 70 2.29 27.35 -4.88
CA PHE A 70 3.19 28.43 -4.46
C PHE A 70 3.89 29.08 -5.68
N ARG A 71 3.12 29.77 -6.52
CA ARG A 71 3.66 30.75 -7.47
C ARG A 71 3.84 32.08 -6.74
N PRO A 72 5.07 32.55 -6.44
CA PRO A 72 5.24 33.95 -6.07
C PRO A 72 4.91 34.80 -7.30
N LEU A 73 3.84 35.59 -7.19
CA LEU A 73 3.49 36.60 -8.16
C LEU A 73 4.54 37.72 -8.06
N GLY A 74 5.58 37.62 -8.88
CA GLY A 74 6.48 38.73 -9.15
C GLY A 74 5.99 39.48 -10.38
N GLU A 75 5.21 40.53 -10.15
CA GLU A 75 5.10 41.71 -11.01
C GLU A 75 5.12 42.97 -10.13
#